data_AF-A0A950Y851-F1
#
_entry.id   AF-A0A950Y851-F1
#
_cell.length_a   1.000
_cell.length_b   1.000
_cell.length_c   1.000
_cell.angle_alpha   90.00
_cell.angle_beta   90.00
_cell.angle_gamma   90.00
#
_symmetry.space_group_name_H-M   'P 1'
#
loop_
_entity.id
_entity.type
_entity.pdbx_description
1 polymer ?
#
loop_
_entity_poly.entity_id
_entity_poly.type
_entity_poly.pdbx_seq_one_letter_code
_entity_poly.pdbx_strand_id
1 'polypeptide(L)'
;MAFAGVLGAVVACAQQGQPSPSATANVTLKGQQITIAYSRPSMRGRKIMGDLVPYGRVWRTGANEATTLTTPVGLNIGGTNVPAGKYTLWTLPGENAWKLIINKQTGQWGTNYDESQDLTRVDMQKSQTTGAVEQFTISWKKTGADSADLVLEWENTRVSVAVRAM
;
A
#
# COMPACT_ATOMS: atom_id res chain seq x y z
N MET A 1 15.94 -53.19 11.43
CA MET A 1 15.47 -52.16 10.49
C MET A 1 14.13 -51.62 10.97
N ALA A 2 14.07 -50.38 11.42
CA ALA A 2 12.84 -49.59 11.45
C ALA A 2 13.25 -48.11 11.57
N PHE A 3 12.66 -47.31 10.69
CA PHE A 3 13.13 -46.00 10.25
C PHE A 3 12.92 -44.89 11.28
N ALA A 4 13.87 -43.96 11.29
CA ALA A 4 13.76 -42.64 11.87
C ALA A 4 12.70 -41.81 11.13
N GLY A 5 11.89 -41.05 11.89
CA GLY A 5 11.00 -40.01 11.37
C GLY A 5 11.23 -38.73 12.16
N VAL A 6 12.18 -37.91 11.71
CA VAL A 6 12.40 -36.56 12.26
C VAL A 6 11.37 -35.64 11.60
N LEU A 7 10.43 -35.12 12.40
CA LEU A 7 9.57 -34.01 11.99
C LEU A 7 10.42 -32.76 11.79
N GLY A 8 10.62 -32.35 10.55
CA GLY A 8 11.16 -31.05 10.20
C GLY A 8 10.14 -29.96 10.53
N ALA A 9 10.39 -29.18 11.57
CA ALA A 9 9.69 -27.93 11.80
C ALA A 9 10.05 -26.96 10.67
N VAL A 10 9.05 -26.55 9.88
CA VAL A 10 9.22 -25.51 8.87
C VAL A 10 9.36 -24.19 9.63
N VAL A 11 10.59 -23.72 9.81
CA VAL A 11 10.85 -22.39 10.33
C VAL A 11 10.38 -21.39 9.27
N ALA A 12 9.23 -20.77 9.52
CA ALA A 12 8.87 -19.55 8.81
C ALA A 12 9.87 -18.47 9.21
N CYS A 13 10.88 -18.23 8.37
CA CYS A 13 11.74 -17.06 8.48
C CYS A 13 10.88 -15.81 8.21
N ALA A 14 10.22 -15.30 9.24
CA ALA A 14 9.94 -13.87 9.30
C ALA A 14 11.31 -13.18 9.12
N GLN A 15 11.46 -12.34 8.09
CA GLN A 15 12.69 -11.58 7.84
C GLN A 15 12.94 -10.58 8.99
N GLN A 16 13.50 -11.07 10.08
CA GLN A 16 14.01 -10.30 11.20
C GLN A 16 15.33 -9.67 10.74
N GLY A 17 15.29 -8.41 10.27
CA GLY A 17 16.52 -7.68 9.94
C GLY A 17 16.39 -6.34 9.23
N GLN A 18 15.31 -6.07 8.48
CA GLN A 18 15.17 -4.78 7.78
C GLN A 18 14.36 -3.76 8.61
N PRO A 19 14.82 -2.49 8.69
CA PRO A 19 14.08 -1.44 9.41
C PRO A 19 12.66 -1.19 8.91
N SER A 20 12.35 -1.62 7.69
CA SER A 20 11.02 -1.56 7.08
C SER A 20 10.81 -2.85 6.30
N PRO A 21 10.22 -3.88 6.90
CA PRO A 21 10.02 -5.17 6.23
C PRO A 21 9.07 -5.00 5.04
N SER A 22 9.32 -5.76 3.99
CA SER A 22 8.41 -5.86 2.84
C SER A 22 7.14 -6.63 3.22
N ALA A 23 6.02 -6.22 2.64
CA ALA A 23 4.73 -6.82 2.82
C ALA A 23 3.90 -6.72 1.54
N THR A 24 2.86 -7.54 1.50
CA THR A 24 1.98 -7.63 0.34
C THR A 24 0.53 -7.57 0.78
N ALA A 25 -0.27 -6.71 0.15
CA ALA A 25 -1.71 -6.65 0.31
C ALA A 25 -2.38 -7.17 -0.97
N ASN A 26 -3.11 -8.29 -0.84
CA ASN A 26 -3.78 -8.94 -1.95
C ASN A 26 -5.31 -8.83 -1.80
N VAL A 27 -6.00 -8.71 -2.93
CA VAL A 27 -7.46 -8.84 -2.99
C VAL A 27 -7.85 -9.53 -4.30
N THR A 28 -8.87 -10.38 -4.25
CA THR A 28 -9.45 -11.01 -5.44
C THR A 28 -10.78 -10.35 -5.77
N LEU A 29 -10.83 -9.68 -6.92
CA LEU A 29 -12.02 -9.03 -7.49
C LEU A 29 -12.27 -9.61 -8.89
N LYS A 30 -13.52 -9.92 -9.25
CA LYS A 30 -13.85 -10.61 -10.53
C LYS A 30 -13.01 -11.87 -10.81
N GLY A 31 -12.65 -12.63 -9.77
CA GLY A 31 -11.81 -13.83 -9.89
C GLY A 31 -10.33 -13.57 -10.18
N GLN A 32 -9.90 -12.30 -10.21
CA GLN A 32 -8.55 -11.89 -10.53
C GLN A 32 -7.86 -11.27 -9.32
N GLN A 33 -6.61 -11.67 -9.06
CA GLN A 33 -5.85 -11.19 -7.92
C GLN A 33 -5.15 -9.87 -8.24
N ILE A 34 -5.43 -8.86 -7.43
CA ILE A 34 -4.78 -7.56 -7.43
C ILE A 34 -3.81 -7.53 -6.24
N THR A 35 -2.61 -7.05 -6.48
CA THR A 35 -1.50 -7.12 -5.53
C THR A 35 -0.88 -5.75 -5.33
N ILE A 36 -0.66 -5.38 -4.07
CA ILE A 36 0.18 -4.24 -3.69
C ILE A 36 1.39 -4.77 -2.91
N ALA A 37 2.59 -4.56 -3.43
CA ALA A 37 3.85 -4.83 -2.75
C ALA A 37 4.41 -3.51 -2.19
N TYR A 38 4.78 -3.49 -0.91
CA TYR A 38 5.23 -2.28 -0.22
C TYR A 38 6.15 -2.62 0.96
N SER A 39 6.98 -1.67 1.40
CA SER A 39 7.70 -1.82 2.68
C SER A 39 7.06 -0.98 3.78
N ARG A 40 7.03 -1.55 4.99
CA ARG A 40 6.28 -1.06 6.15
C ARG A 40 7.17 -0.37 7.18
N PRO A 41 7.36 0.96 7.13
CA PRO A 41 8.09 1.67 8.18
C PRO A 41 7.36 1.62 9.53
N SER A 42 8.12 1.47 10.62
CA SER A 42 7.64 1.58 12.01
C SER A 42 7.76 3.01 12.55
N MET A 43 6.96 3.40 13.53
CA MET A 43 7.05 4.73 14.15
C MET A 43 8.36 4.91 14.90
N ARG A 44 8.75 3.92 15.72
CA ARG A 44 9.99 3.96 16.55
C ARG A 44 10.10 5.23 17.40
N GLY A 45 8.98 5.68 17.97
CA GLY A 45 8.92 6.89 18.81
C GLY A 45 9.07 8.22 18.05
N ARG A 46 9.07 8.21 16.71
CA ARG A 46 9.14 9.42 15.88
C ARG A 46 7.75 10.00 15.63
N LYS A 47 7.71 11.32 15.40
CA LYS A 47 6.53 11.98 14.84
C LYS A 47 6.36 11.54 13.39
N ILE A 48 5.14 11.12 13.01
CA ILE A 48 4.88 10.59 11.67
C ILE A 48 4.22 11.65 10.81
N MET A 49 3.02 12.06 11.19
CA MET A 49 2.24 13.02 10.44
C MET A 49 2.83 14.43 10.54
N GLY A 50 3.12 15.04 9.39
CA GLY A 50 3.76 16.36 9.30
C GLY A 50 5.28 16.35 9.48
N ASP A 51 5.90 15.18 9.61
CA ASP A 51 7.37 15.01 9.64
C ASP A 51 7.79 13.93 8.63
N LEU A 52 7.74 12.66 9.01
CA LEU A 52 8.08 11.54 8.12
C LEU A 52 7.11 11.40 6.94
N VAL A 53 5.84 11.74 7.17
CA VAL A 53 4.80 11.93 6.16
C VAL A 53 4.59 13.44 5.99
N PRO A 54 5.21 14.06 4.98
CA PRO A 54 5.15 15.51 4.81
C PRO A 54 3.80 15.96 4.27
N TYR A 55 3.27 17.05 4.81
CA TYR A 55 2.07 17.69 4.26
C TYR A 55 2.41 18.59 3.06
N GLY A 56 1.54 18.58 2.06
CA GLY A 56 1.68 19.37 0.84
C GLY A 56 2.80 18.92 -0.10
N ARG A 57 3.42 17.75 0.16
CA ARG A 57 4.50 17.19 -0.67
C ARG A 57 4.23 15.74 -0.98
N VAL A 58 4.67 15.30 -2.16
CA VAL A 58 4.54 13.89 -2.54
C VAL A 58 5.35 13.01 -1.58
N TRP A 59 4.69 11.99 -1.07
CA TRP A 59 5.24 10.97 -0.20
C TRP A 59 5.22 9.62 -0.92
N ARG A 60 6.28 8.84 -0.72
CA ARG A 60 6.46 7.52 -1.36
C ARG A 60 5.51 6.42 -0.89
N THR A 61 4.65 6.70 0.09
CA THR A 61 3.63 5.75 0.58
C THR A 61 4.24 4.41 1.00
N GLY A 62 5.28 4.44 1.81
CA GLY A 62 6.04 3.25 2.21
C GLY A 62 7.50 3.56 2.54
N ALA A 63 8.34 2.53 2.45
CA ALA A 63 9.79 2.62 2.59
C ALA A 63 10.54 1.85 1.50
N ASN A 64 11.84 2.09 1.35
CA ASN A 64 12.73 1.36 0.43
C ASN A 64 12.28 1.42 -1.04
N GLU A 65 11.69 0.34 -1.55
CA GLU A 65 11.14 0.24 -2.91
C GLU A 65 9.83 1.03 -3.03
N ALA A 66 9.55 1.55 -4.22
CA ALA A 66 8.28 2.18 -4.48
C ALA A 66 7.13 1.18 -4.33
N THR A 67 6.08 1.58 -3.60
CA THR A 67 4.88 0.78 -3.42
C THR A 67 4.28 0.47 -4.79
N THR A 68 4.19 -0.81 -5.12
CA THR A 68 3.88 -1.28 -6.46
C THR A 68 2.50 -1.92 -6.49
N LEU A 69 1.60 -1.38 -7.30
CA LEU A 69 0.31 -1.96 -7.64
C LEU A 69 0.46 -2.82 -8.90
N THR A 70 0.00 -4.06 -8.85
CA THR A 70 -0.12 -4.95 -10.01
C THR A 70 -1.57 -5.40 -10.12
N THR A 71 -2.20 -5.11 -11.25
CA THR A 71 -3.59 -5.46 -11.52
C THR A 71 -3.74 -6.11 -12.89
N PRO A 72 -4.24 -7.36 -12.99
CA PRO A 72 -4.49 -8.04 -14.27
C PRO A 72 -5.80 -7.56 -14.94
N VAL A 73 -6.60 -6.73 -14.26
CA VAL A 73 -7.86 -6.18 -14.75
C VAL A 73 -7.87 -4.65 -14.65
N GLY A 74 -8.72 -4.01 -15.44
CA GLY A 74 -8.99 -2.58 -15.27
C GLY A 74 -9.65 -2.32 -13.92
N LEU A 75 -9.28 -1.21 -13.28
CA LEU A 75 -9.84 -0.76 -12.01
C LEU A 75 -10.46 0.62 -12.17
N ASN A 76 -11.60 0.85 -11.51
CA ASN A 76 -12.02 2.18 -11.12
C ASN A 76 -11.46 2.47 -9.73
N ILE A 77 -10.61 3.48 -9.59
CA ILE A 77 -10.06 3.91 -8.31
C ILE A 77 -10.54 5.34 -8.07
N GLY A 78 -11.36 5.54 -7.03
CA GLY A 78 -11.88 6.86 -6.66
C GLY A 78 -12.59 7.59 -7.81
N GLY A 79 -13.28 6.87 -8.70
CA GLY A 79 -13.95 7.42 -9.87
C GLY A 79 -13.11 7.46 -11.14
N THR A 80 -11.80 7.21 -11.08
CA THR A 80 -10.91 7.23 -12.27
C THR A 80 -10.60 5.83 -12.79
N ASN A 81 -10.53 5.69 -14.11
CA ASN A 81 -10.20 4.43 -14.77
C ASN A 81 -8.67 4.21 -14.82
N VAL A 82 -8.25 3.03 -14.39
CA VAL A 82 -6.87 2.57 -14.35
C VAL A 82 -6.79 1.26 -15.12
N PRO A 83 -6.17 1.22 -16.31
CA PRO A 83 -6.06 0.00 -17.09
C PRO A 83 -5.30 -1.11 -16.36
N ALA A 84 -5.51 -2.36 -16.77
CA ALA A 84 -4.68 -3.47 -16.32
C ALA A 84 -3.19 -3.17 -16.56
N GLY A 85 -2.34 -3.49 -15.58
CA GLY A 85 -0.92 -3.18 -15.65
C GLY A 85 -0.24 -3.14 -14.29
N LYS A 86 0.98 -2.58 -14.31
CA LYS A 86 1.83 -2.38 -13.14
C LYS A 86 2.10 -0.89 -12.98
N TYR A 87 1.91 -0.38 -11.75
CA TYR A 87 2.03 1.03 -11.42
C TYR A 87 2.74 1.20 -10.09
N THR A 88 3.22 2.40 -9.81
CA THR A 88 3.63 2.79 -8.46
C THR A 88 2.59 3.68 -7.80
N LEU A 89 2.46 3.54 -6.48
CA LEU A 89 1.54 4.31 -5.66
C LEU A 89 2.32 5.33 -4.85
N TRP A 90 1.94 6.59 -5.01
CA TRP A 90 2.42 7.72 -4.23
C TRP A 90 1.24 8.39 -3.56
N THR A 91 1.49 9.22 -2.57
CA THR A 91 0.43 9.99 -1.92
C THR A 91 0.85 11.44 -1.85
N LEU A 92 -0.14 12.33 -1.87
CA LEU A 92 0.03 13.74 -1.51
C LEU A 92 -0.73 13.96 -0.20
N PRO A 93 -0.05 13.84 0.96
CA PRO A 93 -0.67 14.04 2.25
C PRO A 93 -1.03 15.51 2.43
N GLY A 94 -2.21 15.76 2.99
CA GLY A 94 -2.61 17.07 3.48
C GLY A 94 -3.14 16.97 4.91
N GLU A 95 -3.31 18.14 5.53
CA GLU A 95 -3.85 18.24 6.89
C GLU A 95 -5.29 17.71 6.96
N ASN A 96 -6.12 17.99 5.96
CA ASN A 96 -7.53 17.59 5.93
C ASN A 96 -7.84 16.54 4.87
N ALA A 97 -7.17 16.59 3.72
CA ALA A 97 -7.42 15.71 2.59
C ALA A 97 -6.11 15.10 2.09
N TRP A 98 -6.19 13.86 1.59
CA TRP A 98 -5.07 13.16 0.96
C TRP A 98 -5.42 12.84 -0.47
N LYS A 99 -4.42 12.80 -1.35
CA LYS A 99 -4.58 12.23 -2.68
C LYS A 99 -3.74 10.98 -2.82
N LEU A 100 -4.30 9.94 -3.43
CA LEU A 100 -3.54 8.81 -3.95
C LEU A 100 -3.12 9.17 -5.38
N ILE A 101 -1.87 8.91 -5.69
CA ILE A 101 -1.27 9.15 -7.00
C ILE A 101 -0.92 7.79 -7.58
N ILE A 102 -1.36 7.54 -8.81
CA ILE A 102 -1.04 6.34 -9.57
C ILE A 102 -0.09 6.76 -10.67
N ASN A 103 1.14 6.25 -10.63
CA ASN A 103 2.21 6.65 -11.51
C ASN A 103 2.66 5.48 -12.40
N LYS A 104 2.92 5.75 -13.67
CA LYS A 104 3.30 4.75 -14.69
C LYS A 104 4.74 4.28 -14.58
N GLN A 105 5.60 5.07 -13.91
CA GLN A 105 6.97 4.70 -13.64
C GLN A 105 6.98 3.50 -12.67
N THR A 106 7.81 2.49 -12.95
CA THR A 106 7.97 1.29 -12.10
C THR A 106 9.43 0.96 -11.86
N GLY A 107 9.74 0.27 -10.75
CA GLY A 107 11.11 -0.14 -10.40
C GLY A 107 11.96 0.93 -9.70
N GLN A 108 11.35 2.03 -9.26
CA GLN A 108 12.04 3.09 -8.52
C GLN A 108 12.42 2.62 -7.12
N TRP A 109 13.61 3.02 -6.67
CA TRP A 109 14.00 2.97 -5.26
C TRP A 109 13.93 4.37 -4.65
N GLY A 110 13.58 4.45 -3.37
CA GLY A 110 13.64 5.68 -2.60
C GLY A 110 12.51 6.65 -2.94
N THR A 111 12.88 7.87 -3.34
CA THR A 111 11.95 9.00 -3.58
C THR A 111 12.07 9.54 -5.00
N ASN A 112 12.60 8.75 -5.94
CA ASN A 112 12.71 9.14 -7.34
C ASN A 112 11.31 9.12 -7.98
N TYR A 113 10.66 10.28 -7.97
CA TYR A 113 9.29 10.48 -8.45
C TYR A 113 9.28 11.47 -9.61
N ASP A 114 8.63 11.10 -10.70
CA ASP A 114 8.40 11.95 -11.86
C ASP A 114 6.90 12.21 -12.05
N GLU A 115 6.48 13.44 -11.76
CA GLU A 115 5.09 13.90 -11.88
C GLU A 115 4.55 13.79 -13.32
N SER A 116 5.41 13.86 -14.35
CA SER A 116 4.99 13.69 -15.74
C SER A 116 4.48 12.28 -16.04
N GLN A 117 4.82 11.31 -15.19
CA GLN A 117 4.39 9.91 -15.31
C GLN A 117 3.10 9.61 -14.53
N ASP A 118 2.49 10.60 -13.89
CA ASP A 118 1.20 10.42 -13.22
C ASP A 118 0.12 10.02 -14.22
N LEU A 119 -0.51 8.87 -13.98
CA LEU A 119 -1.72 8.47 -14.68
C LEU A 119 -2.93 9.24 -14.14
N THR A 120 -3.04 9.34 -12.81
CA THR A 120 -4.12 10.06 -12.14
C THR A 120 -3.78 10.39 -10.69
N ARG A 121 -4.50 11.37 -10.13
CA ARG A 121 -4.53 11.72 -8.72
C ARG A 121 -5.98 11.67 -8.25
N VAL A 122 -6.25 10.85 -7.24
CA VAL A 122 -7.60 10.59 -6.74
C VAL A 122 -7.70 10.98 -5.26
N ASP A 123 -8.80 11.62 -4.89
CA ASP A 123 -9.01 12.02 -3.51
C ASP A 123 -9.28 10.79 -2.62
N MET A 124 -8.68 10.80 -1.43
CA MET A 124 -8.87 9.78 -0.40
C MET A 124 -9.69 10.35 0.75
N GLN A 125 -10.51 9.50 1.36
CA GLN A 125 -11.25 9.82 2.59
C GLN A 125 -10.32 9.67 3.78
N LYS A 126 -10.15 10.74 4.57
CA LYS A 126 -9.34 10.74 5.80
C LYS A 126 -10.23 10.53 7.02
N SER A 127 -9.78 9.68 7.94
CA SER A 127 -10.40 9.43 9.23
C SER A 127 -9.33 9.10 10.29
N GLN A 128 -9.74 8.98 11.55
CA GLN A 128 -8.87 8.54 12.63
C GLN A 128 -8.99 7.02 12.83
N THR A 129 -7.89 6.38 13.20
CA THR A 129 -7.92 4.98 13.69
C THR A 129 -8.47 4.92 15.11
N THR A 130 -8.93 3.74 15.55
CA THR A 130 -9.40 3.53 16.93
C THR A 130 -8.25 3.46 17.95
N GLY A 131 -7.01 3.35 17.48
CA GLY A 131 -5.80 3.31 18.27
C GLY A 131 -4.57 3.46 17.38
N ALA A 132 -3.42 3.73 17.99
CA ALA A 132 -2.18 3.98 17.26
C ALA A 132 -1.70 2.74 16.49
N VAL A 133 -1.44 2.92 15.21
CA VAL A 133 -0.90 1.91 14.30
C VAL A 133 0.62 2.10 14.22
N GLU A 134 1.38 1.23 14.90
CA GLU A 134 2.85 1.35 15.00
C GLU A 134 3.57 1.14 13.65
N GLN A 135 3.01 0.32 12.76
CA GLN A 135 3.60 0.01 11.46
C GLN A 135 2.68 0.44 10.34
N PHE A 136 3.24 1.18 9.37
CA PHE A 136 2.50 1.55 8.18
C PHE A 136 1.87 0.29 7.54
N THR A 137 0.58 0.34 7.30
CA THR A 137 -0.19 -0.80 6.85
C THR A 137 -1.05 -0.40 5.67
N ILE A 138 -0.90 -1.16 4.58
CA ILE A 138 -1.81 -1.13 3.43
C ILE A 138 -2.65 -2.41 3.51
N SER A 139 -3.96 -2.27 3.42
CA SER A 139 -4.89 -3.39 3.44
C SER A 139 -6.05 -3.16 2.46
N TRP A 140 -6.74 -4.25 2.15
CA TRP A 140 -7.95 -4.24 1.35
C TRP A 140 -9.13 -4.59 2.23
N LYS A 141 -10.17 -3.76 2.21
CA LYS A 141 -11.45 -4.05 2.84
C LYS A 141 -12.47 -4.36 1.76
N LYS A 142 -12.80 -5.65 1.58
CA LYS A 142 -13.77 -6.07 0.56
C LYS A 142 -15.16 -5.49 0.87
N THR A 143 -15.76 -4.83 -0.11
CA THR A 143 -17.10 -4.21 -0.02
C THR A 143 -18.14 -4.90 -0.90
N GLY A 144 -17.70 -5.78 -1.79
CA GLY A 144 -18.56 -6.58 -2.67
C GLY A 144 -17.74 -7.61 -3.45
N ALA A 145 -18.38 -8.33 -4.36
CA ALA A 145 -17.69 -9.32 -5.21
C ALA A 145 -16.55 -8.67 -6.02
N ASP A 146 -16.82 -7.47 -6.54
CA ASP A 146 -15.96 -6.75 -7.49
C ASP A 146 -15.48 -5.39 -6.95
N SER A 147 -15.70 -5.12 -5.67
CA SER A 147 -15.29 -3.87 -5.02
C SER A 147 -14.61 -4.09 -3.67
N ALA A 148 -13.66 -3.22 -3.39
CA ALA A 148 -12.98 -3.13 -2.10
C ALA A 148 -12.51 -1.70 -1.85
N ASP A 149 -12.36 -1.32 -0.60
CA ASP A 149 -11.63 -0.11 -0.23
C ASP A 149 -10.15 -0.45 -0.08
N LEU A 150 -9.29 0.35 -0.71
CA LEU A 150 -7.87 0.40 -0.41
C LEU A 150 -7.67 1.28 0.81
N VAL A 151 -7.11 0.73 1.89
CA VAL A 151 -6.96 1.41 3.18
C VAL A 151 -5.50 1.49 3.56
N LEU A 152 -5.04 2.69 3.89
CA LEU A 152 -3.70 2.99 4.40
C LEU A 152 -3.83 3.50 5.83
N GLU A 153 -3.04 2.93 6.74
CA GLU A 153 -3.09 3.27 8.16
C GLU A 153 -1.69 3.46 8.73
N TRP A 154 -1.51 4.52 9.51
CA TRP A 154 -0.31 4.75 10.30
C TRP A 154 -0.54 5.76 11.41
N GLU A 155 0.10 5.57 12.56
CA GLU A 155 -0.14 6.39 13.74
C GLU A 155 -1.65 6.40 14.03
N ASN A 156 -2.27 7.58 14.10
CA ASN A 156 -3.70 7.72 14.32
C ASN A 156 -4.47 8.04 13.02
N THR A 157 -3.81 8.00 11.86
CA THR A 157 -4.43 8.37 10.58
C THR A 157 -4.81 7.14 9.78
N ARG A 158 -6.05 7.12 9.29
CA ARG A 158 -6.54 6.19 8.28
C ARG A 158 -6.96 6.99 7.04
N VAL A 159 -6.49 6.58 5.88
CA VAL A 159 -6.99 7.09 4.59
C VAL A 159 -7.46 5.94 3.71
N SER A 160 -8.56 6.13 3.01
CA SER A 160 -9.13 5.10 2.15
C SER A 160 -9.65 5.63 0.83
N VAL A 161 -9.62 4.78 -0.20
CA VAL A 161 -10.22 5.06 -1.50
C VAL A 161 -10.96 3.82 -2.00
N ALA A 162 -12.14 4.03 -2.59
CA ALA A 162 -12.94 2.96 -3.17
C ALA A 162 -12.29 2.45 -4.46
N VAL A 163 -12.24 1.13 -4.61
CA VAL A 163 -11.73 0.42 -5.79
C VAL A 163 -12.78 -0.56 -6.29
N ARG A 164 -12.99 -0.58 -7.60
CA ARG A 164 -13.88 -1.53 -8.28
C ARG A 164 -13.19 -2.14 -9.49
N ALA A 165 -13.22 -3.45 -9.62
CA ALA A 165 -12.78 -4.13 -10.84
C ALA A 165 -13.80 -3.91 -11.96
N MET A 166 -13.30 -3.60 -13.15
CA MET A 166 -14.11 -3.33 -14.34
C MET A 166 -14.39 -4.58 -15.18
#